data_AF-A0A0S8C014-F1
#
_entry.id   AF-A0A0S8C014-F1
#
_cell.length_a   1.000
_cell.length_b   1.000
_cell.length_c   1.000
_cell.angle_alpha   90.00
_cell.angle_beta   90.00
_cell.angle_gamma   90.00
#
_symmetry.space_group_name_H-M   'P 1'
#
loop_
_entity.id
_entity.type
_entity.pdbx_description
1 polymer ?
#
loop_
_entity_poly.entity_id
_entity_poly.type
_entity_poly.pdbx_seq_one_letter_code
_entity_poly.pdbx_strand_id
1 'polypeptide(L)'
;MTGIMKSAALAALVLATACGGPKPESTKKVSAIEVMGLTPPDSPWEQMSVEDKEFYMIGKVNPIMKELFVAHDAEEFADFDCVDCHGEEMQEINFKMPAPSMYIVPPEGTPGHRGMLATFPETVKFMQETVTPAMGKLLGVEGFTCAGCHPTEAPKKTAAQKKKATPPNKTRPKTKR
;
A
#
# COMPACT_ATOMS: atom_id res chain seq x y z
N MET A 1 52.11 10.99 52.33
CA MET A 1 51.23 9.82 52.36
C MET A 1 50.06 10.15 53.28
N THR A 2 48.81 9.97 52.80
CA THR A 2 47.51 9.93 53.54
C THR A 2 47.14 11.18 54.38
N GLY A 3 45.99 11.84 54.29
CA GLY A 3 44.75 11.63 53.55
C GLY A 3 43.65 12.52 54.18
N ILE A 4 42.95 13.28 53.34
CA ILE A 4 41.50 13.56 53.33
C ILE A 4 40.87 14.30 54.54
N MET A 5 40.61 15.60 54.31
CA MET A 5 39.65 16.47 55.01
C MET A 5 38.21 15.92 54.91
N LYS A 6 37.50 15.92 56.04
CA LYS A 6 36.03 15.86 56.10
C LYS A 6 35.50 17.25 56.42
N SER A 7 34.68 17.81 55.54
CA SER A 7 33.80 18.96 55.81
C SER A 7 32.64 18.82 54.83
N ALA A 8 31.49 18.32 55.29
CA ALA A 8 30.41 19.08 55.93
C ALA A 8 29.63 19.88 54.88
N ALA A 9 28.40 19.41 54.65
CA ALA A 9 27.47 19.85 53.63
C ALA A 9 27.03 21.31 53.80
N LEU A 10 26.88 22.00 52.68
CA LEU A 10 25.97 23.14 52.55
C LEU A 10 24.99 22.85 51.41
N ALA A 11 23.72 22.83 51.75
CA ALA A 11 22.60 22.82 50.83
C ALA A 11 22.54 24.16 50.07
N ALA A 12 22.37 24.11 48.74
CA ALA A 12 22.08 25.27 47.92
C ALA A 12 20.94 24.93 46.94
N LEU A 13 19.79 25.57 47.22
CA LEU A 13 18.67 25.95 46.36
C LEU A 13 18.70 25.46 44.89
N VAL A 14 17.80 24.53 44.57
CA VAL A 14 17.41 24.22 43.18
C VAL A 14 16.36 25.25 42.74
N LEU A 15 16.81 26.27 42.00
CA LEU A 15 15.93 27.13 41.21
C LEU A 15 15.52 26.37 39.94
N ALA A 16 14.27 25.92 39.90
CA ALA A 16 13.64 25.41 38.69
C ALA A 16 13.35 26.57 37.72
N THR A 17 14.36 26.97 36.95
CA THR A 17 14.16 27.78 35.74
C THR A 17 13.58 26.89 34.66
N ALA A 18 12.26 27.01 34.45
CA ALA A 18 11.55 26.41 33.35
C ALA A 18 12.10 26.93 32.01
N CYS A 19 12.87 26.09 31.31
CA CYS A 19 13.13 26.26 29.89
C CYS A 19 11.83 25.97 29.13
N GLY A 20 11.00 26.99 28.94
CA GLY A 20 9.98 27.01 27.89
C GLY A 20 10.66 27.13 26.53
N GLY A 21 11.26 26.03 26.05
CA GLY A 21 11.69 25.93 24.66
C GLY A 21 10.48 26.03 23.73
N PRO A 22 10.61 26.64 22.54
CA PRO A 22 9.52 26.65 21.57
C PRO A 22 9.13 25.20 21.29
N LYS A 23 7.83 24.90 21.42
CA LYS A 23 7.27 23.65 20.90
C LYS A 23 7.74 23.55 19.44
N PRO A 24 8.32 22.42 18.99
CA PRO A 24 8.51 22.22 17.58
C PRO A 24 7.13 22.34 16.93
N GLU A 25 6.96 23.41 16.16
CA GLU A 25 5.83 23.59 15.28
C GLU A 25 5.80 22.33 14.42
N SER A 26 4.71 21.58 14.53
CA SER A 26 4.49 20.36 13.77
C SER A 26 4.72 20.69 12.31
N THR A 27 5.86 20.26 11.76
CA THR A 27 6.17 20.42 10.34
C THR A 27 4.99 19.86 9.58
N LYS A 28 4.22 20.73 8.94
CA LYS A 28 3.08 20.33 8.12
C LYS A 28 3.68 19.45 7.02
N LYS A 29 3.53 18.13 7.12
CA LYS A 29 4.00 17.20 6.09
C LYS A 29 3.32 17.63 4.79
N VAL A 30 4.09 18.04 3.80
CA VAL A 30 3.55 18.37 2.48
C VAL A 30 3.05 17.07 1.86
N SER A 31 1.81 17.08 1.37
CA SER A 31 1.13 15.92 0.79
C SER A 31 1.72 15.58 -0.58
N ALA A 32 1.82 14.30 -0.96
CA ALA A 32 2.24 13.88 -2.30
C ALA A 32 1.26 14.39 -3.37
N ILE A 33 -0.04 14.40 -3.07
CA ILE A 33 -1.06 14.99 -3.95
C ILE A 33 -0.81 16.50 -4.14
N GLU A 34 -0.44 17.23 -3.08
CA GLU A 34 -0.12 18.67 -3.16
C GLU A 34 1.15 18.93 -4.00
N VAL A 35 2.19 18.12 -3.84
CA VAL A 35 3.47 18.29 -4.57
C VAL A 35 3.37 17.88 -6.04
N MET A 36 2.78 16.71 -6.31
CA MET A 36 2.84 16.07 -7.63
C MET A 36 1.57 16.30 -8.45
N GLY A 37 0.47 16.66 -7.80
CA GLY A 37 -0.82 16.84 -8.41
C GLY A 37 -1.51 15.52 -8.78
N LEU A 38 -2.81 15.45 -8.53
CA LEU A 38 -3.66 14.41 -9.11
C LEU A 38 -4.00 14.82 -10.55
N THR A 39 -3.10 14.57 -11.49
CA THR A 39 -3.22 14.96 -12.91
C THR A 39 -2.86 13.79 -13.83
N PRO A 40 -3.39 13.77 -15.08
CA PRO A 40 -2.99 12.79 -16.07
C PRO A 40 -1.50 12.84 -16.41
N PRO A 41 -0.97 11.78 -17.05
CA PRO A 41 0.41 11.79 -17.51
C PRO A 41 0.57 12.76 -18.68
N ASP A 42 1.78 13.31 -18.83
CA ASP A 42 2.10 14.25 -19.93
C ASP A 42 2.10 13.56 -21.31
N SER A 43 2.30 12.25 -21.33
CA SER A 43 2.24 11.39 -22.51
C SER A 43 1.10 10.37 -22.38
N PRO A 44 0.40 10.00 -23.47
CA PRO A 44 -0.58 8.91 -23.41
C PRO A 44 0.05 7.60 -22.93
N TRP A 45 -0.63 6.90 -22.03
CA TRP A 45 -0.13 5.68 -21.38
C TRP A 45 0.31 4.60 -22.39
N GLU A 46 -0.44 4.44 -23.48
CA GLU A 46 -0.16 3.45 -24.52
C GLU A 46 1.13 3.72 -25.30
N GLN A 47 1.62 4.96 -25.27
CA GLN A 47 2.81 5.41 -26.00
C GLN A 47 4.08 5.39 -25.14
N MET A 48 3.96 5.26 -23.82
CA MET A 48 5.10 5.18 -22.92
C MET A 48 5.85 3.85 -23.07
N SER A 49 7.19 3.92 -22.97
CA SER A 49 8.03 2.73 -22.81
C SER A 49 7.73 2.01 -21.49
N VAL A 50 8.24 0.79 -21.32
CA VAL A 50 8.07 0.05 -20.06
C VAL A 50 8.76 0.78 -18.92
N GLU A 51 9.95 1.32 -19.20
CA GLU A 51 10.76 2.09 -18.27
C GLU A 51 10.07 3.39 -17.87
N ASP A 52 9.47 4.12 -18.82
CA ASP A 52 8.72 5.35 -18.51
C ASP A 52 7.49 5.06 -17.63
N LYS A 53 6.79 3.94 -17.89
CA LYS A 53 5.67 3.51 -17.05
C LYS A 53 6.12 3.17 -15.64
N GLU A 54 7.24 2.47 -15.50
CA GLU A 54 7.81 2.12 -14.19
C GLU A 54 8.19 3.39 -13.41
N PHE A 55 8.92 4.32 -14.03
CA PHE A 55 9.28 5.59 -13.39
C PHE A 55 8.05 6.43 -13.03
N TYR A 56 7.02 6.46 -13.88
CA TYR A 56 5.77 7.15 -13.58
C TYR A 56 5.03 6.50 -12.41
N MET A 57 4.99 5.17 -12.36
CA MET A 57 4.35 4.43 -11.29
C MET A 57 5.06 4.68 -9.95
N ILE A 58 6.38 4.55 -9.91
CA ILE A 58 7.17 4.77 -8.69
C ILE A 58 7.16 6.24 -8.27
N GLY A 59 7.29 7.16 -9.24
CA GLY A 59 7.49 8.58 -8.98
C GLY A 59 6.21 9.37 -8.68
N LYS A 60 5.05 8.90 -9.16
CA LYS A 60 3.78 9.63 -9.04
C LYS A 60 2.62 8.78 -8.54
N VAL A 61 2.38 7.62 -9.13
CA VAL A 61 1.19 6.82 -8.79
C VAL A 61 1.32 6.23 -7.39
N ASN A 62 2.38 5.49 -7.09
CA ASN A 62 2.56 4.79 -5.82
C ASN A 62 2.54 5.75 -4.60
N PRO A 63 3.24 6.91 -4.61
CA PRO A 63 3.20 7.85 -3.49
C PRO A 63 1.81 8.44 -3.26
N ILE A 64 1.09 8.80 -4.32
CA ILE A 64 -0.27 9.34 -4.22
C ILE A 64 -1.23 8.27 -3.72
N MET A 65 -1.16 7.05 -4.27
CA MET A 65 -2.02 5.96 -3.83
C MET A 65 -1.74 5.59 -2.37
N LYS A 66 -0.47 5.50 -1.97
CA LYS A 66 -0.09 5.30 -0.57
C LYS A 66 -0.70 6.35 0.34
N GLU A 67 -0.66 7.64 -0.04
CA GLU A 67 -1.30 8.70 0.73
C GLU A 67 -2.81 8.48 0.88
N LEU A 68 -3.53 8.14 -0.20
CA LEU A 68 -4.97 7.90 -0.17
C LEU A 68 -5.34 6.68 0.69
N PHE A 69 -4.59 5.58 0.57
CA PHE A 69 -4.82 4.36 1.33
C PHE A 69 -4.50 4.52 2.82
N VAL A 70 -3.35 5.12 3.17
CA VAL A 70 -3.00 5.42 4.56
C VAL A 70 -3.98 6.42 5.19
N ALA A 71 -4.51 7.37 4.41
CA ALA A 71 -5.54 8.29 4.90
C ALA A 71 -6.88 7.59 5.19
N HIS A 72 -7.18 6.49 4.49
CA HIS A 72 -8.36 5.67 4.75
C HIS A 72 -8.18 4.79 5.99
N ASP A 73 -7.06 4.05 6.06
CA ASP A 73 -6.71 3.22 7.20
C ASP A 73 -5.17 3.13 7.34
N ALA A 74 -4.63 3.88 8.30
CA ALA A 74 -3.18 3.96 8.48
C ALA A 74 -2.58 2.70 9.08
N GLU A 75 -3.36 1.88 9.80
CA GLU A 75 -2.88 0.63 10.39
C GLU A 75 -2.79 -0.45 9.32
N GLU A 76 -3.84 -0.60 8.52
CA GLU A 76 -3.88 -1.57 7.43
C GLU A 76 -2.85 -1.24 6.32
N PHE A 77 -2.72 0.03 5.95
CA PHE A 77 -1.95 0.44 4.76
C PHE A 77 -0.61 1.10 5.07
N ALA A 78 -0.07 0.93 6.28
CA ALA A 78 1.26 1.49 6.66
C ALA A 78 2.36 1.11 5.65
N ASP A 79 2.34 -0.15 5.22
CA ASP A 79 3.32 -0.76 4.33
C ASP A 79 2.86 -0.80 2.86
N PHE A 80 1.85 0.02 2.48
CA PHE A 80 1.35 0.08 1.11
C PHE A 80 2.49 0.30 0.10
N ASP A 81 2.54 -0.54 -0.93
CA ASP A 81 3.53 -0.57 -1.99
C ASP A 81 3.01 -1.27 -3.28
N CYS A 82 3.89 -1.46 -4.26
CA CYS A 82 3.60 -2.04 -5.59
C CYS A 82 2.79 -3.34 -5.54
N VAL A 83 3.06 -4.21 -4.56
CA VAL A 83 2.45 -5.54 -4.43
C VAL A 83 0.96 -5.46 -4.08
N ASP A 84 0.50 -4.38 -3.46
CA ASP A 84 -0.91 -4.20 -3.09
C ASP A 84 -1.81 -3.97 -4.31
N CYS A 85 -1.21 -3.65 -5.46
CA CYS A 85 -1.90 -3.49 -6.74
C CYS A 85 -1.53 -4.57 -7.75
N HIS A 86 -0.25 -4.97 -7.79
CA HIS A 86 0.30 -5.88 -8.80
C HIS A 86 0.48 -7.33 -8.32
N GLY A 87 0.22 -7.61 -7.04
CA GLY A 87 0.39 -8.92 -6.42
C GLY A 87 1.85 -9.29 -6.15
N GLU A 88 2.06 -10.33 -5.34
CA GLU A 88 3.40 -10.90 -5.10
C GLU A 88 4.03 -11.43 -6.40
N GLU A 89 3.19 -11.82 -7.37
CA GLU A 89 3.59 -12.29 -8.69
C GLU A 89 3.94 -11.18 -9.69
N MET A 90 3.98 -9.90 -9.27
CA MET A 90 4.13 -8.75 -10.16
C MET A 90 5.26 -8.91 -11.19
N GLN A 91 6.41 -9.44 -10.79
CA GLN A 91 7.54 -9.66 -11.69
C GLN A 91 7.25 -10.80 -12.69
N GLU A 92 6.57 -11.86 -12.27
CA GLU A 92 6.22 -13.01 -13.13
C GLU A 92 5.20 -12.61 -14.22
N ILE A 93 4.33 -11.63 -13.91
CA ILE A 93 3.30 -11.13 -14.84
C ILE A 93 3.69 -9.82 -15.53
N ASN A 94 4.92 -9.34 -15.36
CA ASN A 94 5.40 -8.05 -15.89
C ASN A 94 4.49 -6.87 -15.49
N PHE A 95 4.10 -6.81 -14.22
CA PHE A 95 3.27 -5.77 -13.61
C PHE A 95 1.91 -5.57 -14.30
N LYS A 96 1.44 -6.55 -15.07
CA LYS A 96 0.12 -6.49 -15.71
C LYS A 96 -0.99 -6.52 -14.66
N MET A 97 -2.01 -5.70 -14.87
CA MET A 97 -3.24 -5.72 -14.08
C MET A 97 -4.42 -6.23 -14.93
N PRO A 98 -5.43 -6.86 -14.30
CA PRO A 98 -5.48 -7.22 -12.89
C PRO A 98 -4.53 -8.38 -12.57
N ALA A 99 -3.89 -8.33 -11.39
CA ALA A 99 -3.09 -9.46 -10.93
C ALA A 99 -4.00 -10.61 -10.46
N PRO A 100 -3.67 -11.88 -10.78
CA PRO A 100 -4.47 -13.04 -10.38
C PRO A 100 -4.76 -13.14 -8.87
N SER A 101 -3.83 -12.70 -8.03
CA SER A 101 -3.95 -12.71 -6.57
C SER A 101 -4.87 -11.64 -6.00
N MET A 102 -5.28 -10.65 -6.79
CA MET A 102 -6.13 -9.55 -6.31
C MET A 102 -7.53 -10.02 -5.95
N TYR A 103 -8.15 -9.30 -5.00
CA TYR A 103 -9.54 -9.51 -4.62
C TYR A 103 -10.46 -9.46 -5.84
N ILE A 104 -11.33 -10.45 -5.96
CA ILE A 104 -12.29 -10.54 -7.06
C ILE A 104 -13.41 -9.54 -6.83
N VAL A 105 -13.76 -8.76 -7.86
CA VAL A 105 -14.95 -7.90 -7.87
C VAL A 105 -16.00 -8.56 -8.77
N PRO A 106 -17.03 -9.22 -8.20
CA PRO A 106 -18.05 -9.87 -9.00
C PRO A 106 -18.80 -8.88 -9.89
N PRO A 107 -19.28 -9.28 -11.08
CA PRO A 107 -20.02 -8.39 -11.96
C PRO A 107 -21.25 -7.77 -11.30
N GLU A 108 -21.54 -6.51 -11.64
CA GLU A 108 -22.69 -5.78 -11.12
C GLU A 108 -24.00 -6.56 -11.33
N GLY A 109 -24.93 -6.43 -10.38
CA GLY A 109 -26.22 -7.12 -10.41
C GLY A 109 -26.18 -8.61 -10.03
N THR A 110 -25.01 -9.21 -9.88
CA THR A 110 -24.89 -10.60 -9.38
C THR A 110 -25.16 -10.68 -7.87
N PRO A 111 -25.58 -11.86 -7.33
CA PRO A 111 -25.64 -12.07 -5.89
C PRO A 111 -24.29 -11.82 -5.19
N GLY A 112 -23.18 -12.18 -5.85
CA GLY A 112 -21.83 -11.93 -5.34
C GLY A 112 -21.55 -10.44 -5.16
N HIS A 113 -21.90 -9.62 -6.14
CA HIS A 113 -21.73 -8.17 -6.06
C HIS A 113 -22.58 -7.56 -4.94
N ARG A 114 -23.84 -7.98 -4.80
CA ARG A 114 -24.69 -7.55 -3.66
C ARG A 114 -24.10 -7.97 -2.32
N GLY A 115 -23.55 -9.18 -2.23
CA GLY A 115 -22.88 -9.67 -1.02
C GLY A 115 -21.64 -8.85 -0.67
N MET A 116 -20.82 -8.51 -1.67
CA MET A 116 -19.66 -7.62 -1.50
C MET A 116 -20.07 -6.25 -0.95
N LEU A 117 -21.07 -5.60 -1.57
CA LEU A 117 -21.59 -4.30 -1.11
C LEU A 117 -22.13 -4.35 0.32
N ALA A 118 -22.82 -5.44 0.69
CA ALA A 118 -23.36 -5.60 2.04
C ALA A 118 -22.28 -5.90 3.10
N THR A 119 -21.20 -6.59 2.70
CA THR A 119 -20.14 -7.03 3.62
C THR A 119 -19.06 -5.97 3.81
N PHE A 120 -18.72 -5.25 2.74
CA PHE A 120 -17.62 -4.28 2.72
C PHE A 120 -18.08 -2.89 2.25
N PRO A 121 -19.13 -2.30 2.82
CA PRO A 121 -19.72 -1.06 2.30
C PRO A 121 -18.72 0.11 2.28
N GLU A 122 -17.95 0.29 3.35
CA GLU A 122 -16.99 1.39 3.45
C GLU A 122 -15.80 1.21 2.51
N THR A 123 -15.27 -0.01 2.38
CA THR A 123 -14.19 -0.31 1.44
C THR A 123 -14.64 -0.10 0.00
N VAL A 124 -15.83 -0.60 -0.37
CA VAL A 124 -16.34 -0.40 -1.73
C VAL A 124 -16.56 1.08 -2.02
N LYS A 125 -17.11 1.83 -1.06
CA LYS A 125 -17.27 3.27 -1.18
C LYS A 125 -15.93 3.99 -1.37
N PHE A 126 -14.93 3.68 -0.55
CA PHE A 126 -13.58 4.23 -0.70
C PHE A 126 -12.98 3.92 -2.08
N MET A 127 -13.12 2.67 -2.53
CA MET A 127 -12.64 2.25 -3.85
C MET A 127 -13.34 3.01 -4.98
N GLN A 128 -14.66 3.20 -4.91
CA GLN A 128 -15.46 3.85 -5.95
C GLN A 128 -15.31 5.38 -5.97
N GLU A 129 -15.29 6.00 -4.79
CA GLU A 129 -15.32 7.47 -4.67
C GLU A 129 -13.92 8.09 -4.64
N THR A 130 -12.90 7.34 -4.23
CA THR A 130 -11.53 7.86 -4.04
C THR A 130 -10.51 7.19 -4.95
N VAL A 131 -10.34 5.86 -4.84
CA VAL A 131 -9.25 5.15 -5.54
C VAL A 131 -9.47 5.09 -7.05
N THR A 132 -10.65 4.66 -7.49
CA THR A 132 -10.96 4.47 -8.92
C THR A 132 -10.88 5.78 -9.70
N PRO A 133 -11.45 6.91 -9.23
CA PRO A 133 -11.31 8.19 -9.92
C PRO A 133 -9.88 8.72 -9.91
N ALA A 134 -9.14 8.55 -8.80
CA ALA A 134 -7.74 8.94 -8.72
C ALA A 134 -6.88 8.18 -9.73
N MET A 135 -7.04 6.86 -9.82
CA MET A 135 -6.34 6.03 -10.80
C MET A 135 -6.69 6.38 -12.24
N GLY A 136 -7.98 6.55 -12.55
CA GLY A 136 -8.42 6.98 -13.88
C GLY A 136 -7.76 8.30 -14.29
N LYS A 137 -7.72 9.27 -13.35
CA LYS A 137 -7.06 10.54 -13.59
C LYS A 137 -5.55 10.39 -13.76
N LEU A 138 -4.87 9.64 -12.89
CA LEU A 138 -3.42 9.44 -12.93
C LEU A 138 -2.95 8.67 -14.16
N LEU A 139 -3.79 7.81 -14.73
CA LEU A 139 -3.47 7.06 -15.95
C LEU A 139 -3.97 7.74 -17.23
N GLY A 140 -4.77 8.80 -17.11
CA GLY A 140 -5.44 9.44 -18.25
C GLY A 140 -6.50 8.54 -18.91
N VAL A 141 -7.10 7.63 -18.15
CA VAL A 141 -8.11 6.68 -18.64
C VAL A 141 -9.50 7.14 -18.22
N GLU A 142 -10.31 7.54 -19.21
CA GLU A 142 -11.72 7.85 -18.99
C GLU A 142 -12.50 6.57 -18.67
N GLY A 143 -13.44 6.66 -17.74
CA GLY A 143 -14.28 5.52 -17.36
C GLY A 143 -13.50 4.37 -16.71
N PHE A 144 -12.37 4.64 -16.05
CA PHE A 144 -11.65 3.65 -15.26
C PHE A 144 -12.60 3.02 -14.23
N THR A 145 -12.58 1.69 -14.10
CA THR A 145 -13.49 0.93 -13.23
C THR A 145 -12.71 0.00 -12.32
N CYS A 146 -13.39 -0.60 -11.34
CA CYS A 146 -12.82 -1.61 -10.46
C CYS A 146 -12.10 -2.74 -11.23
N ALA A 147 -12.61 -3.10 -12.41
CA ALA A 147 -12.03 -4.16 -13.26
C ALA A 147 -10.67 -3.80 -13.86
N GLY A 148 -10.24 -2.53 -13.79
CA GLY A 148 -8.88 -2.13 -14.15
C GLY A 148 -7.81 -2.63 -13.19
N CYS A 149 -8.18 -2.88 -11.93
CA CYS A 149 -7.29 -3.38 -10.88
C CYS A 149 -7.66 -4.79 -10.38
N HIS A 150 -8.96 -5.12 -10.38
CA HIS A 150 -9.49 -6.34 -9.81
C HIS A 150 -9.98 -7.33 -10.87
N PRO A 151 -9.71 -8.64 -10.74
CA PRO A 151 -10.31 -9.64 -11.60
C PRO A 151 -11.82 -9.76 -11.32
N THR A 152 -12.62 -10.03 -12.35
CA THR A 152 -14.09 -10.25 -12.18
C THR A 152 -14.46 -11.70 -11.91
N GLU A 153 -13.51 -12.61 -12.13
CA GLU A 153 -13.65 -14.05 -11.94
C GLU A 153 -12.34 -14.62 -11.38
N ALA A 154 -12.42 -15.76 -10.69
CA ALA A 154 -11.21 -16.41 -10.20
C ALA A 154 -10.29 -16.80 -11.37
N PRO A 155 -8.98 -16.51 -11.29
CA PRO A 155 -8.05 -16.86 -12.34
C PRO A 155 -8.02 -18.38 -12.54
N LYS A 156 -8.08 -18.82 -13.80
CA LYS A 156 -7.85 -20.23 -14.14
C LYS A 156 -6.39 -20.54 -13.83
N LYS A 157 -6.13 -21.27 -12.74
CA LYS A 157 -4.77 -21.60 -12.27
C LYS A 157 -3.86 -22.04 -13.43
N THR A 158 -2.76 -21.31 -13.64
CA THR A 158 -1.78 -21.64 -14.67
C THR A 158 -0.98 -22.89 -14.28
N ALA A 159 -0.31 -23.52 -15.26
CA ALA A 159 0.53 -24.69 -15.00
C ALA A 159 1.67 -24.40 -14.00
N ALA A 160 2.16 -23.16 -13.93
CA ALA A 160 3.18 -22.72 -12.98
C ALA A 160 2.61 -22.62 -11.54
N GLN A 161 1.41 -22.08 -11.38
CA GLN A 161 0.71 -21.99 -10.09
C GLN A 161 0.31 -23.37 -9.54
N LYS A 162 -0.01 -24.34 -10.42
CA LYS A 162 -0.26 -25.74 -10.02
C LYS A 162 1.00 -26.45 -9.49
N LYS A 163 2.19 -26.09 -10.00
CA LYS A 163 3.46 -26.70 -9.56
C LYS A 163 3.90 -26.21 -8.18
N LYS A 164 3.71 -24.93 -7.86
CA LYS A 164 4.00 -24.38 -6.51
C LYS A 164 3.03 -24.89 -5.43
N ALA A 165 1.79 -25.22 -5.79
CA ALA A 165 0.77 -25.73 -4.86
C ALA A 165 0.85 -27.25 -4.57
N THR A 166 1.75 -27.99 -5.23
CA THR A 166 1.98 -29.40 -4.90
C THR A 166 3.00 -29.47 -3.76
N PRO A 167 2.62 -29.84 -2.52
CA PRO A 167 3.61 -30.04 -1.47
C PRO A 167 4.60 -31.12 -1.92
N PRO A 168 5.90 -31.01 -1.58
CA PRO A 168 6.86 -32.05 -1.91
C PRO A 168 6.34 -33.36 -1.34
N ASN A 169 6.18 -34.35 -2.22
CA ASN A 169 5.81 -35.71 -1.86
C ASN A 169 6.88 -36.25 -0.91
N LYS A 170 6.69 -36.04 0.40
CA LYS A 170 7.45 -36.71 1.44
C LYS A 170 6.98 -38.16 1.44
N THR A 171 7.61 -38.97 0.60
CA THR A 171 7.63 -40.42 0.76
C THR A 171 8.17 -40.74 2.15
N ARG A 172 7.25 -40.83 3.11
CA ARG A 172 7.53 -41.28 4.48
C ARG A 172 7.97 -42.74 4.39
N PRO A 173 9.20 -43.10 4.82
CA PRO A 173 9.57 -44.51 4.92
C PRO A 173 8.67 -45.16 5.97
N LYS A 174 8.00 -46.26 5.61
CA LYS A 174 7.32 -47.11 6.58
C LYS A 174 8.38 -47.79 7.44
N THR A 175 8.70 -47.22 8.61
CA THR A 175 9.41 -47.95 9.67
C THR A 175 8.49 -49.06 10.19
N LYS A 176 8.88 -50.31 9.91
CA LYS A 176 8.32 -51.50 10.54
C LYS A 176 8.68 -51.49 12.04
N ARG A 177 7.68 -51.57 12.90
CA ARG A 177 7.75 -52.21 14.22
C ARG A 177 6.41 -52.88 14.48
#